data_AF-Q4RGF7-F1
#
_entry.id   AF-Q4RGF7-F1
#
_cell.length_a   1.000
_cell.length_b   1.000
_cell.length_c   1.000
_cell.angle_alpha   90.00
_cell.angle_beta   90.00
_cell.angle_gamma   90.00
#
_symmetry.space_group_name_H-M   'P 1'
#
loop_
_entity.id
_entity.type
_entity.pdbx_description
1 polymer ?
#
loop_
_entity_poly.entity_id
_entity_poly.type
_entity_poly.pdbx_seq_one_letter_code
_entity_poly.pdbx_strand_id
1 'polypeptide(L)'
;QLPCEDQIILLKGCCMEIMSLRAAVRYDPESETLTLSGEIAVKREQLKNGGLGVVSDAIFDLGKSLAQFNLDDTEVALMQAVLLMSSGEKAVASLQP
;
A
#
# COMPACT_ATOMS: atom_id res chain seq x y z
N GLN A 1 16.85 -5.94 17.86
CA GLN A 1 15.41 -5.62 17.98
C GLN A 1 15.29 -4.10 17.98
N LEU A 2 14.42 -3.52 17.14
CA LEU A 2 14.29 -2.05 17.04
C LEU A 2 13.62 -1.47 18.30
N PRO A 3 14.03 -0.29 18.79
CA PRO A 3 13.33 0.47 19.84
C PRO A 3 11.85 0.70 19.51
N CYS A 4 11.01 0.88 20.54
CA CYS A 4 9.57 1.07 20.37
C CYS A 4 9.25 2.35 19.58
N GLU A 5 9.94 3.45 19.90
CA GLU A 5 9.80 4.73 19.19
C GLU A 5 10.10 4.59 17.69
N ASP A 6 11.17 3.87 17.35
CA ASP A 6 11.54 3.63 15.95
C ASP A 6 10.47 2.79 15.25
N GLN A 7 9.94 1.74 15.88
CA GLN A 7 8.83 0.96 15.31
C GLN A 7 7.59 1.82 15.04
N ILE A 8 7.26 2.77 15.93
CA ILE A 8 6.12 3.69 15.75
C ILE A 8 6.35 4.63 14.57
N ILE A 9 7.55 5.21 14.45
CA ILE A 9 7.89 6.12 13.35
C ILE A 9 7.83 5.38 12.01
N LEU A 10 8.38 4.16 11.95
CA LEU A 10 8.34 3.32 10.76
C LEU A 10 6.93 2.99 10.33
N LEU A 11 6.10 2.51 11.27
CA LEU A 11 4.70 2.22 10.98
C LEU A 11 3.97 3.46 10.46
N LYS A 12 4.16 4.63 11.09
CA LYS A 12 3.52 5.87 10.62
C LYS A 12 4.00 6.30 9.22
N GLY A 13 5.28 6.10 8.92
CA GLY A 13 5.87 6.46 7.62
C GLY A 13 5.41 5.57 6.47
N CYS A 14 5.31 4.25 6.68
CA CYS A 14 5.04 3.28 5.63
C CYS A 14 3.58 2.80 5.54
N CYS A 15 2.73 3.07 6.54
CA CYS A 15 1.39 2.48 6.63
C CYS A 15 0.57 2.76 5.37
N MET A 16 0.63 3.98 4.83
CA MET A 16 -0.11 4.33 3.62
C MET A 16 0.40 3.58 2.39
N GLU A 17 1.73 3.44 2.23
CA GLU A 17 2.34 2.70 1.12
C GLU A 17 1.95 1.22 1.17
N ILE A 18 2.03 0.59 2.34
CA ILE A 18 1.69 -0.82 2.54
C ILE A 18 0.19 -1.05 2.35
N MET A 19 -0.69 -0.21 2.92
CA MET A 19 -2.14 -0.34 2.73
C MET A 19 -2.54 -0.15 1.26
N SER A 20 -1.94 0.82 0.58
CA SER A 20 -2.18 1.06 -0.85
C SER A 20 -1.75 -0.13 -1.70
N LEU A 21 -0.57 -0.71 -1.44
CA LEU A 21 -0.11 -1.92 -2.12
C LEU A 21 -1.05 -3.10 -1.86
N ARG A 22 -1.48 -3.31 -0.60
CA ARG A 22 -2.42 -4.39 -0.24
C ARG A 22 -3.78 -4.29 -0.92
N ALA A 23 -4.25 -3.07 -1.18
CA ALA A 23 -5.46 -2.84 -1.97
C ALA A 23 -5.19 -3.10 -3.46
N ALA A 24 -4.10 -2.54 -4.01
CA ALA A 24 -3.75 -2.66 -5.43
C ALA A 24 -3.56 -4.10 -5.90
N VAL A 25 -2.92 -4.97 -5.11
CA VAL A 25 -2.75 -6.40 -5.44
C VAL A 25 -4.07 -7.19 -5.42
N ARG A 26 -5.14 -6.61 -4.86
CA ARG A 26 -6.51 -7.15 -4.88
C ARG A 26 -7.42 -6.40 -5.85
N TYR A 27 -6.82 -5.77 -6.87
CA TYR A 27 -7.58 -5.21 -7.97
C TYR A 27 -8.19 -6.35 -8.80
N ASP A 28 -9.50 -6.29 -9.00
CA ASP A 28 -10.21 -7.18 -9.91
C ASP A 28 -10.44 -6.45 -11.26
N PRO A 29 -9.83 -6.91 -12.37
CA PRO A 29 -10.05 -6.33 -13.68
C PRO A 29 -11.47 -6.52 -14.22
N GLU A 30 -12.20 -7.56 -13.81
CA GLU A 30 -13.55 -7.83 -14.32
C GLU A 30 -14.56 -6.84 -13.74
N SER A 31 -14.55 -6.68 -12.43
CA SER A 31 -15.41 -5.72 -11.75
C SER A 31 -14.81 -4.32 -11.65
N GLU A 32 -13.56 -4.09 -12.07
CA GLU A 32 -12.82 -2.83 -11.88
C GLU A 32 -12.93 -2.30 -10.44
N THR A 33 -12.74 -3.17 -9.45
CA THR A 33 -12.79 -2.82 -8.02
C THR A 33 -11.48 -3.10 -7.31
N LEU A 34 -11.26 -2.41 -6.18
CA LEU A 34 -10.26 -2.79 -5.18
C LEU A 34 -10.97 -3.44 -4.00
N THR A 35 -10.40 -4.49 -3.43
CA THR A 35 -10.92 -5.08 -2.19
C THR A 35 -10.16 -4.56 -0.98
N LEU A 36 -10.83 -3.76 -0.14
CA LEU A 36 -10.30 -3.24 1.11
C LEU A 36 -10.52 -4.22 2.26
N SER A 37 -9.51 -4.36 3.12
CA SER A 37 -9.52 -5.26 4.28
C SER A 37 -9.91 -6.72 3.98
N GLY A 38 -9.87 -7.13 2.71
CA GLY A 38 -10.25 -8.48 2.27
C GLY A 38 -11.75 -8.71 2.05
N GLU A 39 -12.61 -7.74 2.36
CA GLU A 39 -14.07 -7.95 2.37
C GLU A 39 -14.86 -6.90 1.57
N ILE A 40 -14.36 -5.66 1.49
CA ILE A 40 -15.13 -4.55 0.94
C ILE A 40 -14.62 -4.21 -0.45
N ALA A 41 -15.35 -4.63 -1.48
CA ALA A 41 -15.10 -4.21 -2.86
C ALA A 41 -15.57 -2.76 -3.08
N VAL A 42 -14.68 -1.91 -3.57
CA VAL A 42 -14.97 -0.50 -3.86
C VAL A 42 -14.59 -0.13 -5.29
N LYS A 43 -15.41 0.70 -5.91
CA LYS A 43 -15.14 1.34 -7.20
C LYS A 43 -14.26 2.57 -7.00
N ARG A 44 -13.59 2.98 -8.08
CA ARG A 44 -12.71 4.16 -8.12
C ARG A 44 -13.37 5.41 -7.54
N GLU A 45 -14.59 5.72 -7.98
CA GLU A 45 -15.32 6.90 -7.50
C GLU A 45 -15.74 6.80 -6.03
N GLN A 46 -16.05 5.60 -5.52
CA GLN A 46 -16.39 5.43 -4.10
C GLN A 46 -15.18 5.73 -3.22
N LEU A 47 -14.01 5.22 -3.60
CA LEU A 47 -12.78 5.44 -2.85
C LEU A 47 -12.32 6.91 -2.95
N LYS A 48 -12.42 7.51 -4.14
CA LYS A 48 -12.12 8.92 -4.40
C LYS A 48 -12.99 9.86 -3.56
N ASN A 49 -14.31 9.66 -3.60
CA ASN A 49 -15.27 10.46 -2.84
C ASN A 49 -15.29 10.12 -1.33
N GLY A 50 -14.74 8.97 -0.95
CA GLY A 50 -14.56 8.53 0.43
C GLY A 50 -13.39 9.18 1.18
N GLY A 51 -12.72 10.17 0.59
CA GLY A 51 -11.69 10.98 1.25
C GLY A 51 -10.27 10.80 0.72
N LEU A 52 -10.02 9.84 -0.18
CA LEU A 52 -8.70 9.63 -0.79
C LEU A 52 -8.42 10.54 -1.99
N GLY A 53 -9.45 11.12 -2.61
CA GLY A 53 -9.28 12.03 -3.74
C GLY A 53 -8.41 11.44 -4.85
N VAL A 54 -7.42 12.20 -5.32
CA VAL A 54 -6.50 11.78 -6.40
C VAL A 54 -5.62 10.57 -6.03
N VAL A 55 -5.45 10.28 -4.73
CA VAL A 55 -4.69 9.10 -4.29
C VAL A 55 -5.43 7.83 -4.68
N SER A 56 -6.77 7.85 -4.69
CA SER A 56 -7.57 6.74 -5.22
C SER A 56 -7.15 6.40 -6.65
N ASP A 57 -6.95 7.41 -7.50
CA ASP A 57 -6.60 7.19 -8.89
C ASP A 57 -5.27 6.45 -9.04
N ALA A 58 -4.26 6.87 -8.26
CA ALA A 58 -2.95 6.23 -8.24
C ALA A 58 -3.01 4.76 -7.78
N ILE A 59 -3.83 4.42 -6.77
CA ILE A 59 -3.95 3.04 -6.28
C ILE A 59 -4.60 2.15 -7.33
N PHE A 60 -5.64 2.62 -8.01
CA PHE A 60 -6.28 1.85 -9.07
C PHE A 60 -5.36 1.67 -10.29
N ASP A 61 -4.60 2.69 -10.66
CA ASP A 61 -3.65 2.61 -11.78
C ASP A 61 -2.51 1.62 -11.47
N LEU A 62 -2.02 1.62 -10.22
CA LEU A 62 -1.10 0.59 -9.72
C LEU A 62 -1.74 -0.80 -9.78
N GLY A 63 -2.96 -0.97 -9.26
CA GLY A 63 -3.64 -2.27 -9.26
C GLY A 63 -3.86 -2.84 -10.66
N LYS A 64 -4.27 -1.99 -11.61
CA LYS A 64 -4.40 -2.37 -13.03
C LYS A 64 -3.07 -2.79 -13.65
N SER A 65 -1.97 -2.16 -13.24
CA SER A 65 -0.63 -2.54 -13.68
C SER A 65 -0.21 -3.88 -13.07
N LEU A 66 -0.38 -4.05 -11.75
CA LEU A 66 0.01 -5.27 -11.02
C LEU A 66 -0.80 -6.51 -11.41
N ALA A 67 -2.06 -6.36 -11.80
CA ALA A 67 -2.89 -7.46 -12.27
C ALA A 67 -2.32 -8.17 -13.51
N GLN A 68 -1.42 -7.52 -14.26
CA GLN A 68 -0.76 -8.12 -15.42
C GLN A 68 0.42 -9.02 -15.05
N PHE A 69 0.93 -8.90 -13.82
CA PHE A 69 2.10 -9.65 -13.36
C PHE A 69 1.75 -11.00 -12.71
N ASN A 70 0.47 -11.25 -12.38
CA ASN A 70 0.02 -12.46 -11.69
C ASN A 70 0.86 -12.78 -10.45
N LEU A 71 1.09 -11.78 -9.61
CA LEU A 71 1.97 -11.89 -8.46
C LEU A 71 1.49 -12.96 -7.47
N ASP A 72 2.42 -13.74 -6.94
CA ASP A 72 2.14 -14.66 -5.84
C ASP A 72 2.28 -13.99 -4.46
N ASP A 73 1.85 -14.68 -3.40
CA ASP A 73 1.91 -14.18 -2.03
C ASP A 73 3.35 -13.87 -1.57
N THR A 74 4.34 -14.59 -2.11
CA THR A 74 5.76 -14.39 -1.79
C THR A 74 6.27 -13.09 -2.40
N GLU A 75 5.97 -12.84 -3.67
CA GLU A 75 6.35 -11.61 -4.36
C GLU A 75 5.73 -10.38 -3.69
N VAL A 76 4.45 -10.46 -3.31
CA VAL A 76 3.77 -9.39 -2.56
C VAL A 76 4.42 -9.16 -1.19
N ALA A 77 4.76 -10.24 -0.46
CA ALA A 77 5.44 -10.13 0.83
C ALA A 77 6.83 -9.49 0.71
N LEU A 78 7.58 -9.83 -0.33
CA LEU A 78 8.89 -9.22 -0.62
C LEU A 78 8.76 -7.73 -0.95
N MET A 79 7.77 -7.34 -1.75
CA MET A 79 7.51 -5.91 -2.03
C MET A 79 7.17 -5.13 -0.76
N GLN A 80 6.34 -5.70 0.13
CA GLN A 80 6.03 -5.08 1.43
C GLN A 80 7.26 -4.95 2.33
N ALA A 81 8.13 -5.96 2.35
CA ALA A 81 9.39 -5.90 3.10
C ALA A 81 10.32 -4.79 2.58
N VAL A 82 10.42 -4.62 1.26
CA VAL A 82 11.20 -3.54 0.64
C VAL A 82 10.65 -2.16 1.04
N LEU A 83 9.33 -1.96 0.98
CA LEU A 83 8.69 -0.70 1.39
C LEU A 83 8.94 -0.39 2.88
N LEU A 84 8.82 -1.40 3.74
CA LEU A 84 9.07 -1.27 5.18
C LEU A 84 10.53 -0.86 5.45
N MET A 85 11.49 -1.51 4.80
CA MET A 85 12.93 -1.22 4.95
C MET A 85 13.30 0.15 4.39
N SER A 86 12.72 0.57 3.27
CA SER A 86 12.96 1.90 2.68
C SER A 86 12.42 3.03 3.56
N SER A 87 11.23 2.82 4.15
CA SER A 87 10.70 3.74 5.16
C SER A 87 11.55 3.74 6.43
N GLY A 88 12.16 2.60 6.76
CA GLY A 88 13.33 2.41 7.61
C GLY A 88 14.33 3.54 7.54
N GLU A 89 14.94 3.64 6.37
CA GLU A 89 16.03 4.56 6.08
C GLU A 89 15.57 6.02 6.14
N LYS A 90 14.37 6.33 5.62
CA LYS A 90 13.80 7.69 5.69
C LYS A 90 13.57 8.14 7.13
N ALA A 91 13.03 7.25 7.98
CA ALA A 91 12.79 7.54 9.39
C ALA A 91 14.11 7.78 10.15
N VAL A 92 15.11 6.92 9.94
CA VAL A 92 16.43 7.05 10.57
C VAL A 92 17.17 8.31 10.08
N ALA A 93 17.07 8.65 8.80
CA ALA A 93 17.63 9.88 8.24
C ALA A 93 16.97 11.14 8.83
N SER A 94 15.66 11.11 9.09
CA SER A 94 14.92 12.23 9.70
C SER A 94 15.22 12.45 11.19
N LEU A 95 15.91 11.51 11.84
CA LEU A 95 16.35 11.58 13.24
C LEU A 95 17.81 12.05 13.38
N GLN A 96 18.54 12.25 12.28
CA GLN A 96 19.85 12.90 12.33
C GLN A 96 19.67 14.44 12.38
N PRO A 97 20.37 15.14 13.30
CA PRO A 97 20.26 16.59 13.47
C PRO A 97 20.81 17.40 12.30
#